data_AF-U1QMK5-F1
#
_entry.id   AF-U1QMK5-F1
#
_cell.length_a   1.000
_cell.length_b   1.000
_cell.length_c   1.000
_cell.angle_alpha   90.00
_cell.angle_beta   90.00
_cell.angle_gamma   90.00
#
_symmetry.space_group_name_H-M   'P 1'
#
loop_
_entity.id
_entity.type
_entity.pdbx_description
1 polymer ?
#
loop_
_entity_poly.entity_id
_entity_poly.type
_entity_poly.pdbx_seq_one_letter_code
_entity_poly.pdbx_strand_id
1 'polypeptide(L)'
;MFPTVAAWETGASDSNRPGAVEIWDGSLEWMNEETPAPGTLEDPDAEAMDPTGTYERPDNGNYDHPEGAYGVQSWWDYGHWITVHGERIPNANPFQQGATAAANYLLAPNATAAQTALDEKMGEDGQTRYVMIDSQMANPNSKFSAPTVFNDDVSFDEYIDVVYQQRGEQLQPVRLRTQQYYESQMIRLYAYHGSAADPAPVVLDTQQRTVPTRGGGQTQVRVSEGEAQTFGSLAEAEAYVEENPGAQLGGIGDNPTERVEALEHYRLVKASDAPSRNYLNSYRRLQRQTNASAGSLLRNTPSWVKTFEKVPGATIDGSGAPAGSEVRATVPVEIPANGNRFAYTQYATADANGNFELTVPYSTTGYDEFGPDNGYTNVSVRANSEYRLRTASDGALYTGTASVDEAQVVGVDDAAVDVELSEEQPLQLGGQSIQASG
;
A
#
# COMPACT_ATOMS: atom_id res chain seq x y z
N MET A 1 34.40 -6.02 -4.51
CA MET A 1 34.22 -5.54 -5.89
C MET A 1 32.91 -6.15 -6.38
N PHE A 2 31.80 -5.45 -6.14
CA PHE A 2 30.49 -5.87 -6.60
C PHE A 2 30.39 -5.56 -8.10
N PRO A 3 29.85 -6.45 -8.94
CA PRO A 3 29.55 -6.07 -10.30
C PRO A 3 28.41 -5.06 -10.25
N THR A 4 28.64 -3.87 -10.81
CA THR A 4 27.59 -2.96 -11.24
C THR A 4 26.79 -3.69 -12.32
N VAL A 5 25.74 -4.39 -11.90
CA VAL A 5 24.80 -5.05 -12.81
C VAL A 5 23.97 -3.94 -13.46
N ALA A 6 23.93 -3.88 -14.78
CA ALA A 6 23.20 -2.82 -15.47
C ALA A 6 21.68 -2.95 -15.20
N ALA A 7 20.93 -1.85 -15.17
CA ALA A 7 19.50 -1.85 -14.84
C ALA A 7 18.63 -2.78 -15.70
N TRP A 8 19.06 -3.12 -16.93
CA TRP A 8 18.37 -4.07 -17.82
C TRP A 8 18.73 -5.55 -17.55
N GLU A 9 19.77 -5.81 -16.76
CA GLU A 9 20.10 -7.16 -16.25
C GLU A 9 19.36 -7.46 -14.93
N THR A 10 18.95 -6.43 -14.18
CA THR A 10 18.10 -6.53 -12.97
C THR A 10 16.60 -6.34 -13.26
N GLY A 11 16.24 -5.53 -14.26
CA GLY A 11 14.92 -5.55 -14.87
C GLY A 11 14.76 -6.86 -15.61
N ALA A 12 13.98 -7.80 -15.05
CA ALA A 12 13.80 -9.13 -15.63
C ALA A 12 13.58 -9.03 -17.15
N SER A 13 14.41 -9.70 -17.94
CA SER A 13 14.28 -9.87 -19.40
C SER A 13 12.97 -10.54 -19.85
N ASP A 14 12.07 -10.78 -18.89
CA ASP A 14 10.74 -11.36 -18.99
C ASP A 14 9.61 -10.32 -18.86
N SER A 15 9.94 -9.06 -18.56
CA SER A 15 9.00 -7.99 -18.16
C SER A 15 7.93 -7.65 -19.20
N ASN A 16 8.25 -7.81 -20.49
CA ASN A 16 7.42 -7.41 -21.62
C ASN A 16 7.15 -8.57 -22.60
N ARG A 17 7.10 -9.82 -22.10
CA ARG A 17 6.66 -10.93 -22.97
C ARG A 17 5.21 -10.70 -23.43
N PRO A 18 4.81 -11.22 -24.60
CA PRO A 18 3.44 -11.10 -25.09
C PRO A 18 2.36 -11.50 -24.07
N GLY A 19 2.63 -12.46 -23.18
CA GLY A 19 1.67 -12.86 -22.13
C GLY A 19 1.63 -11.97 -20.88
N ALA A 20 2.55 -11.01 -20.71
CA ALA A 20 2.53 -10.09 -19.56
C ALA A 20 1.55 -8.93 -19.78
N VAL A 21 1.41 -8.45 -21.03
CA VAL A 21 0.39 -7.45 -21.38
C VAL A 21 -1.01 -8.03 -21.24
N GLU A 22 -1.24 -9.30 -21.60
CA GLU A 22 -2.53 -9.99 -21.41
C GLU A 22 -3.04 -9.96 -19.95
N ILE A 23 -2.14 -9.92 -18.96
CA ILE A 23 -2.51 -9.87 -17.54
C ILE A 23 -2.83 -8.42 -17.10
N TRP A 24 -2.23 -7.43 -17.75
CA TRP A 24 -2.48 -6.00 -17.50
C TRP A 24 -3.70 -5.48 -18.27
N ASP A 25 -4.04 -6.10 -19.40
CA ASP A 25 -5.04 -5.62 -20.38
C ASP A 25 -6.37 -5.30 -19.70
N GLY A 26 -6.95 -6.23 -18.93
CA GLY A 26 -8.22 -5.98 -18.23
C GLY A 26 -8.15 -4.92 -17.11
N SER A 27 -6.97 -4.51 -16.66
CA SER A 27 -6.84 -3.35 -15.75
C SER A 27 -6.64 -2.03 -16.50
N LEU A 28 -6.11 -2.09 -17.72
CA LEU A 28 -5.91 -0.94 -18.61
C LEU A 28 -7.18 -0.61 -19.40
N GLU A 29 -7.92 -1.62 -19.86
CA GLU A 29 -9.28 -1.48 -20.41
C GLU A 29 -10.21 -0.86 -19.38
N TRP A 30 -10.22 -1.40 -18.15
CA TRP A 30 -10.95 -0.77 -17.03
C TRP A 30 -10.53 0.69 -16.81
N MET A 31 -9.23 1.01 -16.87
CA MET A 31 -8.78 2.40 -16.72
C MET A 31 -9.29 3.27 -17.87
N ASN A 32 -9.27 2.78 -19.10
CA ASN A 32 -9.75 3.51 -20.26
C ASN A 32 -11.25 3.84 -20.15
N GLU A 33 -12.05 2.86 -19.72
CA GLU A 33 -13.51 2.94 -19.66
C GLU A 33 -14.05 3.60 -18.39
N GLU A 34 -13.39 3.42 -17.24
CA GLU A 34 -13.94 3.75 -15.91
C GLU A 34 -13.22 4.92 -15.23
N THR A 35 -12.33 5.61 -15.94
CA THR A 35 -11.72 6.88 -15.49
C THR A 35 -11.96 7.99 -16.51
N PRO A 36 -11.96 9.28 -16.11
CA PRO A 36 -12.14 10.39 -17.05
C PRO A 36 -11.10 10.37 -18.16
N ALA A 37 -11.42 10.84 -19.36
CA ALA A 37 -10.40 11.04 -20.38
C ALA A 37 -9.46 12.18 -19.93
N PRO A 38 -8.13 12.14 -20.21
CA PRO A 38 -7.27 13.27 -19.94
C PRO A 38 -7.82 14.54 -20.59
N GLY A 39 -7.96 15.62 -19.81
CA GLY A 39 -8.61 16.86 -20.22
C GLY A 39 -10.05 17.03 -19.72
N THR A 40 -10.65 15.99 -19.11
CA THR A 40 -12.05 16.00 -18.63
C THR A 40 -12.19 15.67 -17.15
N LEU A 41 -11.08 15.48 -16.43
CA LEU A 41 -11.11 15.25 -14.98
C LEU A 41 -11.72 16.49 -14.30
N GLU A 42 -12.73 16.28 -13.46
CA GLU A 42 -13.48 17.30 -12.70
C GLU A 42 -14.29 18.31 -13.55
N ASP A 43 -14.14 18.29 -14.88
CA ASP A 43 -14.93 19.04 -15.86
C ASP A 43 -15.35 18.16 -17.05
N PRO A 44 -16.54 17.54 -17.02
CA PRO A 44 -17.00 16.66 -18.11
C PRO A 44 -17.36 17.40 -19.40
N ASP A 45 -17.54 18.73 -19.36
CA ASP A 45 -17.87 19.54 -20.54
C ASP A 45 -16.61 20.01 -21.29
N ALA A 46 -15.42 19.77 -20.72
CA ALA A 46 -14.13 20.08 -21.33
C ALA A 46 -13.78 19.15 -22.50
N GLU A 47 -12.85 19.59 -23.35
CA GLU A 47 -12.40 18.82 -24.51
C GLU A 47 -11.38 17.76 -24.09
N ALA A 48 -11.71 16.49 -24.30
CA ALA A 48 -10.79 15.38 -24.08
C ALA A 48 -9.58 15.46 -25.03
N MET A 49 -8.41 15.05 -24.54
CA MET A 49 -7.22 14.89 -25.38
C MET A 49 -7.40 13.72 -26.34
N ASP A 50 -7.24 13.97 -27.65
CA ASP A 50 -7.21 12.91 -28.68
C ASP A 50 -5.89 12.12 -28.58
N PRO A 51 -5.91 10.83 -28.20
CA PRO A 51 -4.69 10.02 -28.08
C PRO A 51 -3.97 9.82 -29.43
N THR A 52 -4.65 10.03 -30.54
CA THR A 52 -4.11 9.96 -31.91
C THR A 52 -3.92 11.33 -32.56
N GLY A 53 -4.18 12.39 -31.81
CA GLY A 53 -4.09 13.77 -32.25
C GLY A 53 -2.66 14.19 -32.62
N THR A 54 -2.57 15.27 -33.40
CA THR A 54 -1.27 15.90 -33.70
C THR A 54 -1.04 17.06 -32.75
N TYR A 55 0.05 16.99 -31.99
CA TYR A 55 0.43 17.98 -31.00
C TYR A 55 1.73 18.68 -31.39
N GLU A 56 1.79 19.99 -31.19
CA GLU A 56 3.01 20.75 -31.42
C GLU A 56 4.06 20.37 -30.37
N ARG A 57 5.29 20.09 -30.81
CA ARG A 57 6.40 19.82 -29.91
C ARG A 57 7.00 21.15 -29.45
N PRO A 58 6.90 21.50 -28.16
CA PRO A 58 7.39 22.79 -27.68
C PRO A 58 8.92 22.84 -27.64
N ASP A 59 9.47 24.05 -27.77
CA ASP A 59 10.92 24.29 -27.83
C ASP A 59 11.66 23.90 -26.53
N ASN A 60 11.00 24.08 -25.38
CA ASN A 60 11.52 23.70 -24.07
C ASN A 60 11.41 22.18 -23.79
N GLY A 61 10.75 21.42 -24.66
CA GLY A 61 10.50 19.98 -24.50
C GLY A 61 9.45 19.60 -23.47
N ASN A 62 8.82 20.57 -22.80
CA ASN A 62 7.75 20.36 -21.81
C ASN A 62 6.41 20.76 -22.42
N TYR A 63 5.56 19.77 -22.65
CA TYR A 63 4.23 19.98 -23.19
C TYR A 63 3.30 20.52 -22.10
N ASP A 64 2.68 21.67 -22.38
CA ASP A 64 1.70 22.29 -21.50
C ASP A 64 0.37 21.55 -21.67
N HIS A 65 0.09 20.65 -20.75
CA HIS A 65 -1.15 19.88 -20.75
C HIS A 65 -2.36 20.77 -20.40
N PRO A 66 -3.55 20.52 -20.98
CA PRO A 66 -4.75 21.26 -20.63
C PRO A 66 -5.19 20.95 -19.19
N GLU A 67 -6.03 21.82 -18.63
CA GLU A 67 -6.75 21.55 -17.38
C GLU A 67 -7.53 20.23 -17.47
N GLY A 68 -7.66 19.51 -16.36
CA GLY A 68 -8.26 18.17 -16.34
C GLY A 68 -7.38 17.06 -16.94
N ALA A 69 -6.20 17.36 -17.49
CA ALA A 69 -5.22 16.34 -17.83
C ALA A 69 -4.48 15.84 -16.58
N TYR A 70 -4.14 14.55 -16.56
CA TYR A 70 -3.47 13.93 -15.43
C TYR A 70 -2.52 12.81 -15.85
N GLY A 71 -1.54 12.56 -15.00
CA GLY A 71 -0.58 11.48 -15.10
C GLY A 71 -0.98 10.20 -14.36
N VAL A 72 -0.46 9.08 -14.86
CA VAL A 72 -0.54 7.75 -14.24
C VAL A 72 0.87 7.30 -13.85
N GLN A 73 1.10 7.18 -12.55
CA GLN A 73 2.38 6.75 -12.00
C GLN A 73 2.49 5.22 -11.97
N SER A 74 3.56 4.68 -12.54
CA SER A 74 3.95 3.28 -12.37
C SER A 74 5.46 3.12 -12.52
N TRP A 75 5.96 1.88 -12.57
CA TRP A 75 7.31 1.64 -13.02
C TRP A 75 7.44 1.90 -14.53
N TRP A 76 8.59 2.40 -14.96
CA TRP A 76 8.79 2.89 -16.33
C TRP A 76 8.54 1.83 -17.41
N ASP A 77 8.75 0.54 -17.09
CA ASP A 77 8.48 -0.60 -17.99
C ASP A 77 7.07 -0.56 -18.58
N TYR A 78 6.09 -0.06 -17.83
CA TYR A 78 4.67 -0.16 -18.15
C TYR A 78 4.11 1.07 -18.88
N GLY A 79 4.91 2.12 -19.07
CA GLY A 79 4.42 3.39 -19.62
C GLY A 79 3.78 3.26 -21.00
N HIS A 80 4.35 2.46 -21.91
CA HIS A 80 3.73 2.24 -23.22
C HIS A 80 2.39 1.51 -23.15
N TRP A 81 2.18 0.61 -22.18
CA TRP A 81 0.89 -0.07 -22.02
C TRP A 81 -0.16 0.89 -21.47
N ILE A 82 0.22 1.74 -20.52
CA ILE A 82 -0.63 2.84 -20.01
C ILE A 82 -1.07 3.76 -21.16
N THR A 83 -0.15 4.15 -22.05
CA THR A 83 -0.50 4.98 -23.21
C THR A 83 -1.36 4.25 -24.23
N VAL A 84 -1.00 3.03 -24.63
CA VAL A 84 -1.63 2.37 -25.79
C VAL A 84 -2.94 1.68 -25.44
N HIS A 85 -3.03 1.06 -24.27
CA HIS A 85 -4.23 0.30 -23.86
C HIS A 85 -5.08 1.09 -22.86
N GLY A 86 -4.45 1.90 -22.00
CA GLY A 86 -5.19 2.77 -21.08
C GLY A 86 -5.61 4.09 -21.71
N GLU A 87 -4.96 4.52 -22.79
CA GLU A 87 -5.06 5.89 -23.35
C GLU A 87 -4.94 6.97 -22.26
N ARG A 88 -3.99 6.76 -21.34
CA ARG A 88 -3.63 7.72 -20.29
C ARG A 88 -2.15 8.12 -20.39
N ILE A 89 -1.79 9.23 -19.75
CA ILE A 89 -0.45 9.80 -19.81
C ILE A 89 0.43 9.15 -18.72
N PRO A 90 1.46 8.35 -19.05
CA PRO A 90 2.32 7.76 -18.03
C PRO A 90 3.34 8.77 -17.51
N ASN A 91 3.59 8.77 -16.20
CA ASN A 91 4.64 9.63 -15.61
C ASN A 91 6.06 9.19 -16.02
N ALA A 92 6.24 7.90 -16.32
CA ALA A 92 7.50 7.31 -16.75
C ALA A 92 7.28 6.28 -17.84
N ASN A 93 8.24 6.14 -18.77
CA ASN A 93 8.08 5.28 -19.95
C ASN A 93 9.34 4.47 -20.32
N PRO A 94 9.22 3.49 -21.24
CA PRO A 94 10.34 2.64 -21.70
C PRO A 94 11.53 3.32 -22.37
N PHE A 95 11.45 4.62 -22.70
CA PHE A 95 12.64 5.40 -23.05
C PHE A 95 13.45 5.84 -21.82
N GLN A 96 13.09 5.33 -20.63
CA GLN A 96 13.63 5.68 -19.31
C GLN A 96 13.40 7.15 -18.91
N GLN A 97 12.56 7.86 -19.65
CA GLN A 97 12.10 9.19 -19.23
C GLN A 97 11.26 9.03 -17.97
N GLY A 98 11.60 9.79 -16.92
CA GLY A 98 10.92 9.74 -15.63
C GLY A 98 11.28 8.53 -14.75
N ALA A 99 12.24 7.68 -15.13
CA ALA A 99 12.61 6.49 -14.34
C ALA A 99 13.10 6.82 -12.92
N THR A 100 13.96 7.85 -12.78
CA THR A 100 14.43 8.35 -11.47
C THR A 100 13.28 8.90 -10.63
N ALA A 101 12.43 9.75 -11.22
CA ALA A 101 11.26 10.27 -10.51
C ALA A 101 10.30 9.14 -10.05
N ALA A 102 10.05 8.15 -10.92
CA ALA A 102 9.27 6.98 -10.56
C ALA A 102 9.93 6.18 -9.43
N ALA A 103 11.26 6.01 -9.44
CA ALA A 103 11.98 5.35 -8.36
C ALA A 103 11.84 6.10 -7.03
N ASN A 104 12.02 7.42 -7.05
CA ASN A 104 11.88 8.30 -5.88
C ASN A 104 10.47 8.20 -5.30
N TYR A 105 9.43 8.26 -6.13
CA TYR A 105 8.05 8.06 -5.68
C TYR A 105 7.81 6.68 -5.11
N LEU A 106 8.17 5.60 -5.82
CA LEU A 106 7.86 4.22 -5.43
C LEU A 106 8.57 3.81 -4.13
N LEU A 107 9.78 4.33 -3.90
CA LEU A 107 10.59 4.07 -2.72
C LEU A 107 10.39 5.09 -1.59
N ALA A 108 9.59 6.15 -1.80
CA ALA A 108 9.42 7.21 -0.83
C ALA A 108 9.00 6.64 0.54
N PRO A 109 9.65 7.07 1.65
CA PRO A 109 9.43 6.49 2.98
C PRO A 109 8.17 7.02 3.68
N ASN A 110 7.61 8.14 3.22
CA ASN A 110 6.39 8.73 3.79
C ASN A 110 5.58 9.48 2.72
N ALA A 111 4.40 9.99 3.08
CA ALA A 111 3.50 10.68 2.16
C ALA A 111 4.10 11.99 1.62
N THR A 112 4.80 12.76 2.46
CA THR A 112 5.45 14.02 2.05
C THR A 112 6.51 13.78 0.98
N ALA A 113 7.42 12.82 1.20
CA ALA A 113 8.45 12.48 0.22
C ALA A 113 7.85 11.93 -1.10
N ALA A 114 6.75 11.17 -1.02
CA ALA A 114 6.05 10.71 -2.20
C ALA A 114 5.44 11.87 -2.98
N GLN A 115 4.80 12.83 -2.30
CA GLN A 115 4.24 14.03 -2.92
C GLN A 115 5.33 14.88 -3.58
N THR A 116 6.44 15.13 -2.89
CA THR A 116 7.60 15.84 -3.45
C THR A 116 8.12 15.19 -4.72
N ALA A 117 8.26 13.85 -4.76
CA ALA A 117 8.72 13.15 -5.95
C ALA A 117 7.74 13.28 -7.15
N LEU A 118 6.43 13.38 -6.89
CA LEU A 118 5.45 13.68 -7.94
C LEU A 118 5.56 15.13 -8.41
N ASP A 119 5.64 16.08 -7.48
CA ASP A 119 5.72 17.52 -7.79
C ASP A 119 6.97 17.85 -8.61
N GLU A 120 8.12 17.25 -8.26
CA GLU A 120 9.37 17.39 -9.03
C GLU A 120 9.22 16.93 -10.48
N LYS A 121 8.37 15.93 -10.74
CA LYS A 121 8.16 15.36 -12.07
C LYS A 121 7.10 16.10 -12.86
N MET A 122 6.02 16.51 -12.19
CA MET A 122 4.82 17.06 -12.82
C MET A 122 4.86 18.59 -12.91
N GLY A 123 5.66 19.27 -12.08
CA GLY A 123 5.66 20.72 -11.96
C GLY A 123 4.48 21.23 -11.12
N GLU A 124 4.39 22.55 -10.94
CA GLU A 124 3.40 23.19 -10.07
C GLU A 124 1.95 22.96 -10.54
N ASP A 125 1.74 22.88 -11.85
CA ASP A 125 0.40 22.74 -12.47
C ASP A 125 0.07 21.30 -12.89
N GLY A 126 1.02 20.37 -12.78
CA GLY A 126 0.86 19.00 -13.24
C GLY A 126 0.30 18.09 -12.16
N GLN A 127 -0.74 17.33 -12.49
CA GLN A 127 -1.37 16.40 -11.55
C GLN A 127 -1.09 14.93 -11.89
N THR A 128 -0.72 14.13 -10.89
CA THR A 128 -0.83 12.66 -10.97
C THR A 128 -2.11 12.22 -10.28
N ARG A 129 -3.01 11.55 -11.02
CA ARG A 129 -4.30 11.09 -10.47
C ARG A 129 -4.30 9.61 -10.14
N TYR A 130 -3.58 8.77 -10.89
CA TYR A 130 -3.60 7.33 -10.66
C TYR A 130 -2.22 6.75 -10.46
N VAL A 131 -2.16 5.62 -9.76
CA VAL A 131 -0.95 4.85 -9.52
C VAL A 131 -1.25 3.39 -9.81
N MET A 132 -0.47 2.76 -10.69
CA MET A 132 -0.58 1.33 -10.98
C MET A 132 0.63 0.59 -10.42
N ILE A 133 0.40 -0.39 -9.54
CA ILE A 133 1.45 -1.22 -8.95
C ILE A 133 1.16 -2.69 -9.25
N ASP A 134 2.16 -3.41 -9.76
CA ASP A 134 2.05 -4.85 -9.93
C ASP A 134 2.79 -5.65 -8.84
N SER A 135 2.45 -6.93 -8.79
CA SER A 135 3.03 -7.86 -7.85
C SER A 135 4.54 -8.08 -8.01
N GLN A 136 5.10 -7.76 -9.17
CA GLN A 136 6.54 -7.91 -9.42
C GLN A 136 7.31 -6.76 -8.79
N MET A 137 6.79 -5.54 -8.89
CA MET A 137 7.34 -4.35 -8.21
C MET A 137 7.40 -4.57 -6.70
N ALA A 138 6.34 -5.11 -6.11
CA ALA A 138 6.28 -5.34 -4.66
C ALA A 138 7.10 -6.57 -4.18
N ASN A 139 7.62 -7.43 -5.08
CA ASN A 139 8.28 -8.67 -4.70
C ASN A 139 9.82 -8.53 -4.66
N PRO A 140 10.47 -8.74 -3.49
CA PRO A 140 11.93 -8.71 -3.36
C PRO A 140 12.70 -9.74 -4.21
N ASN A 141 12.02 -10.78 -4.69
CA ASN A 141 12.59 -11.80 -5.58
C ASN A 141 12.28 -11.53 -7.05
N SER A 142 11.79 -10.34 -7.39
CA SER A 142 11.43 -9.90 -8.74
C SER A 142 11.92 -8.46 -8.99
N LYS A 143 11.04 -7.50 -9.26
CA LYS A 143 11.42 -6.14 -9.72
C LYS A 143 11.66 -5.12 -8.61
N PHE A 144 11.43 -5.46 -7.33
CA PHE A 144 11.61 -4.49 -6.23
C PHE A 144 13.01 -3.85 -6.21
N SER A 145 14.06 -4.59 -6.59
CA SER A 145 15.43 -4.06 -6.62
C SER A 145 15.72 -3.08 -7.76
N ALA A 146 14.85 -2.97 -8.76
CA ALA A 146 15.12 -2.13 -9.92
C ALA A 146 15.06 -0.62 -9.57
N PRO A 147 14.03 -0.12 -8.87
CA PRO A 147 14.00 1.28 -8.38
C PRO A 147 15.24 1.71 -7.60
N THR A 148 15.83 0.83 -6.77
CA THR A 148 17.01 1.20 -5.95
C THR A 148 18.28 1.44 -6.76
N VAL A 149 18.29 1.12 -8.06
CA VAL A 149 19.41 1.43 -8.98
C VAL A 149 19.27 2.84 -9.58
N PHE A 150 18.07 3.41 -9.55
CA PHE A 150 17.76 4.74 -10.11
C PHE A 150 17.63 5.84 -9.04
N ASN A 151 17.75 5.47 -7.77
CA ASN A 151 17.76 6.38 -6.63
C ASN A 151 19.13 6.28 -5.95
N ASP A 152 19.91 7.35 -6.02
CA ASP A 152 21.30 7.39 -5.54
C ASP A 152 21.42 7.45 -4.01
N ASP A 153 20.32 7.74 -3.29
CA ASP A 153 20.29 7.93 -1.85
C ASP A 153 20.05 6.64 -1.06
N VAL A 154 19.79 5.52 -1.75
CA VAL A 154 19.41 4.25 -1.12
C VAL A 154 20.10 3.06 -1.77
N SER A 155 20.22 1.97 -1.03
CA SER A 155 20.66 0.68 -1.57
C SER A 155 19.68 -0.45 -1.24
N PHE A 156 19.68 -1.51 -2.05
CA PHE A 156 18.72 -2.60 -1.91
C PHE A 156 18.78 -3.32 -0.54
N ASP A 157 19.96 -3.38 0.08
CA ASP A 157 20.20 -3.97 1.40
C ASP A 157 19.63 -3.15 2.56
N GLU A 158 19.27 -1.87 2.34
CA GLU A 158 18.50 -1.08 3.32
C GLU A 158 17.06 -1.57 3.44
N TYR A 159 16.51 -2.15 2.37
CA TYR A 159 15.13 -2.67 2.34
C TYR A 159 15.06 -4.16 2.67
N ILE A 160 16.07 -4.92 2.27
CA ILE A 160 16.07 -6.37 2.32
C ILE A 160 17.28 -6.88 3.06
N ASP A 161 16.99 -7.49 4.19
CA ASP A 161 17.97 -8.08 5.07
C ASP A 161 18.10 -9.59 4.81
N VAL A 162 19.31 -10.13 4.82
CA VAL A 162 19.58 -11.55 4.50
C VAL A 162 20.05 -12.30 5.73
N VAL A 163 19.22 -13.24 6.16
CA VAL A 163 19.57 -14.26 7.16
C VAL A 163 19.68 -15.61 6.48
N TYR A 164 20.27 -16.59 7.16
CA TYR A 164 20.46 -17.92 6.61
C TYR A 164 19.71 -18.96 7.43
N GLN A 165 18.99 -19.86 6.75
CA GLN A 165 18.45 -21.06 7.39
C GLN A 165 19.43 -22.22 7.21
N GLN A 166 19.73 -22.92 8.29
CA GLN A 166 20.47 -24.18 8.24
C GLN A 166 19.57 -25.30 7.69
N ARG A 167 19.93 -25.91 6.55
CA ARG A 167 19.28 -27.13 6.03
C ARG A 167 20.32 -28.21 5.77
N GLY A 168 20.45 -29.14 6.71
CA GLY A 168 21.56 -30.10 6.72
C GLY A 168 22.90 -29.36 6.79
N GLU A 169 23.81 -29.65 5.86
CA GLU A 169 25.11 -28.99 5.78
C GLU A 169 25.09 -27.66 5.00
N GLN A 170 23.96 -27.30 4.36
CA GLN A 170 23.87 -26.11 3.51
C GLN A 170 23.17 -24.96 4.22
N LEU A 171 23.66 -23.74 3.99
CA LEU A 171 23.00 -22.50 4.38
C LEU A 171 22.18 -21.98 3.20
N GLN A 172 20.88 -21.78 3.41
CA GLN A 172 19.98 -21.20 2.42
C GLN A 172 19.61 -19.78 2.82
N PRO A 173 19.73 -18.79 1.92
CA PRO A 173 19.35 -17.42 2.25
C PRO A 173 17.84 -17.30 2.41
N VAL A 174 17.46 -16.50 3.40
CA VAL A 174 16.09 -16.05 3.68
C VAL A 174 16.13 -14.52 3.66
N ARG A 175 15.28 -13.93 2.84
CA ARG A 175 15.17 -12.48 2.69
C ARG A 175 14.10 -11.98 3.66
N LEU A 176 14.54 -11.32 4.72
CA LEU A 176 13.72 -10.53 5.61
C LEU A 176 13.56 -9.13 5.02
N ARG A 177 12.53 -8.42 5.47
CA ARG A 177 12.25 -7.04 5.09
C ARG A 177 12.53 -6.14 6.29
N THR A 178 13.15 -5.00 6.04
CA THR A 178 13.32 -3.95 7.05
C THR A 178 12.06 -3.10 7.12
N GLN A 179 11.98 -2.20 8.11
CA GLN A 179 10.87 -1.25 8.18
C GLN A 179 10.77 -0.37 6.93
N GLN A 180 11.91 0.04 6.38
CA GLN A 180 11.99 0.87 5.16
C GLN A 180 11.35 0.19 3.93
N TYR A 181 11.35 -1.15 3.83
CA TYR A 181 10.56 -1.86 2.82
C TYR A 181 9.07 -1.61 2.99
N TYR A 182 8.56 -1.73 4.21
CA TYR A 182 7.14 -1.57 4.48
C TYR A 182 6.65 -0.13 4.37
N GLU A 183 7.54 0.83 4.65
CA GLU A 183 7.31 2.27 4.51
C GLU A 183 7.47 2.77 3.07
N SER A 184 8.02 1.98 2.14
CA SER A 184 8.06 2.40 0.74
C SER A 184 6.64 2.56 0.18
N GLN A 185 6.41 3.65 -0.56
CA GLN A 185 5.09 4.01 -1.10
C GLN A 185 4.46 2.86 -1.91
N MET A 186 5.24 2.14 -2.71
CA MET A 186 4.72 1.00 -3.49
C MET A 186 4.22 -0.15 -2.61
N ILE A 187 4.80 -0.36 -1.43
CA ILE A 187 4.38 -1.42 -0.49
C ILE A 187 3.17 -0.96 0.33
N ARG A 188 3.14 0.30 0.80
CA ARG A 188 1.96 0.90 1.42
C ARG A 188 0.71 0.77 0.53
N LEU A 189 0.87 1.01 -0.77
CA LEU A 189 -0.19 0.79 -1.75
C LEU A 189 -0.44 -0.70 -2.00
N TYR A 190 0.57 -1.48 -2.41
CA TYR A 190 0.33 -2.84 -2.88
C TYR A 190 -0.03 -3.83 -1.76
N ALA A 191 0.71 -3.86 -0.65
CA ALA A 191 0.46 -4.84 0.41
C ALA A 191 -0.71 -4.42 1.31
N TYR A 192 -0.84 -3.13 1.60
CA TYR A 192 -1.79 -2.61 2.61
C TYR A 192 -2.98 -1.85 2.04
N HIS A 193 -3.00 -1.60 0.72
CA HIS A 193 -4.08 -0.86 0.07
C HIS A 193 -4.30 0.55 0.64
N GLY A 194 -3.23 1.17 1.14
CA GLY A 194 -3.28 2.45 1.85
C GLY A 194 -3.72 2.36 3.31
N SER A 195 -4.14 1.20 3.82
CA SER A 195 -4.44 1.04 5.25
C SER A 195 -3.19 1.13 6.11
N ALA A 196 -3.33 1.63 7.34
CA ALA A 196 -2.33 1.40 8.38
C ALA A 196 -2.12 -0.10 8.62
N ALA A 197 -0.90 -0.48 8.97
CA ALA A 197 -0.53 -1.87 9.24
C ALA A 197 0.29 -1.98 10.54
N ASP A 198 -0.34 -2.49 11.59
CA ASP A 198 0.32 -2.80 12.86
C ASP A 198 1.12 -4.12 12.77
N PRO A 199 2.28 -4.22 13.45
CA PRO A 199 3.01 -5.48 13.58
C PRO A 199 2.15 -6.53 14.29
N ALA A 200 2.14 -7.74 13.72
CA ALA A 200 1.68 -8.94 14.40
C ALA A 200 2.81 -9.46 15.32
N PRO A 201 2.47 -10.09 16.46
CA PRO A 201 3.43 -10.51 17.48
C PRO A 201 4.19 -11.77 17.07
N VAL A 202 4.92 -11.68 15.96
CA VAL A 202 5.67 -12.77 15.35
C VAL A 202 7.14 -12.39 15.33
N VAL A 203 7.97 -13.20 16.00
CA VAL A 203 9.40 -12.96 16.18
C VAL A 203 10.21 -14.05 15.49
N LEU A 204 11.29 -13.68 14.84
CA LEU A 204 12.28 -14.61 14.31
C LEU A 204 13.60 -14.48 15.07
N ASP A 205 14.05 -15.58 15.65
CA ASP A 205 15.36 -15.65 16.30
C ASP A 205 16.47 -15.94 15.30
N THR A 206 17.58 -15.22 15.49
CA THR A 206 18.81 -15.42 14.73
C THR A 206 20.02 -15.42 15.66
N GLN A 207 21.07 -16.14 15.25
CA GLN A 207 22.35 -16.19 15.95
C GLN A 207 23.47 -15.86 14.98
N GLN A 208 24.47 -15.12 15.44
CA GLN A 208 25.67 -14.87 14.63
C GLN A 208 26.53 -16.14 14.55
N ARG A 209 26.94 -16.48 13.33
CA ARG A 209 27.81 -17.62 13.07
C ARG A 209 28.93 -17.24 12.11
N THR A 210 30.14 -17.67 12.44
CA THR A 210 31.29 -17.57 11.53
C THR A 210 31.26 -18.72 10.53
N VAL A 211 31.29 -18.38 9.24
CA VAL A 211 31.25 -19.33 8.12
C VAL A 211 32.43 -19.11 7.17
N PRO A 212 32.99 -20.18 6.56
CA PRO A 212 34.08 -20.03 5.60
C PRO A 212 33.57 -19.40 4.29
N THR A 213 34.38 -18.54 3.68
CA THR A 213 34.11 -17.96 2.36
C THR A 213 34.78 -18.79 1.26
N ARG A 214 34.26 -18.72 0.03
CA ARG A 214 34.82 -19.42 -1.14
C ARG A 214 36.28 -19.04 -1.44
N GLY A 215 36.74 -17.87 -0.98
CA GLY A 215 38.11 -17.39 -1.12
C GLY A 215 39.09 -17.83 -0.02
N GLY A 216 38.69 -18.73 0.88
CA GLY A 216 39.54 -19.23 1.97
C GLY A 216 39.58 -18.35 3.22
N GLY A 217 38.70 -17.33 3.32
CA GLY A 217 38.51 -16.51 4.52
C GLY A 217 37.34 -16.97 5.37
N GLN A 218 36.96 -16.16 6.37
CA GLN A 218 35.77 -16.34 7.19
C GLN A 218 34.93 -15.06 7.19
N THR A 219 33.62 -15.19 7.36
CA THR A 219 32.68 -14.07 7.53
C THR A 219 31.64 -14.42 8.59
N GLN A 220 31.06 -13.41 9.25
CA GLN A 220 29.94 -13.62 10.14
C GLN A 220 28.63 -13.48 9.37
N VAL A 221 27.66 -14.35 9.67
CA VAL A 221 26.31 -14.31 9.12
C VAL A 221 25.29 -14.56 10.24
N ARG A 222 24.08 -13.99 10.12
CA ARG A 222 22.96 -14.35 10.98
C ARG A 222 22.30 -15.62 10.47
N VAL A 223 22.18 -16.60 11.35
CA VAL A 223 21.57 -17.90 11.07
C VAL A 223 20.33 -18.04 11.93
N SER A 224 19.20 -18.36 11.31
CA SER A 224 17.97 -18.73 11.99
C SER A 224 17.83 -20.26 11.99
N GLU A 225 17.29 -20.80 13.08
CA GLU A 225 16.86 -22.20 13.13
C GLU A 225 15.56 -22.41 12.32
N GLY A 226 14.91 -21.33 11.87
CA GLY A 226 13.82 -21.35 10.91
C GLY A 226 12.43 -21.50 11.54
N GLU A 227 12.30 -21.18 12.83
CA GLU A 227 11.04 -21.23 13.57
C GLU A 227 10.70 -19.82 14.09
N ALA A 228 9.76 -19.16 13.41
CA ALA A 228 9.17 -17.93 13.89
C ALA A 228 8.19 -18.24 15.02
N GLN A 229 8.32 -17.52 16.13
CA GLN A 229 7.50 -17.66 17.32
C GLN A 229 6.34 -16.67 17.28
N THR A 230 5.14 -17.08 17.68
CA THR A 230 3.98 -16.18 17.82
C THR A 230 3.65 -16.00 19.29
N PHE A 231 3.62 -14.76 19.76
CA PHE A 231 3.32 -14.39 21.15
C PHE A 231 1.83 -14.08 21.33
N GLY A 232 1.37 -14.03 22.58
CA GLY A 232 -0.03 -13.73 22.91
C GLY A 232 -0.40 -12.28 22.68
N SER A 233 0.59 -11.37 22.74
CA SER A 233 0.41 -9.94 22.48
C SER A 233 1.65 -9.31 21.86
N LEU A 234 1.48 -8.12 21.27
CA LEU A 234 2.59 -7.32 20.74
C LEU A 234 3.59 -6.93 21.84
N ALA A 235 3.09 -6.49 23.01
CA ALA A 235 3.92 -6.12 24.15
C ALA A 235 4.80 -7.28 24.65
N GLU A 236 4.28 -8.52 24.65
CA GLU A 236 5.08 -9.70 25.00
C GLU A 236 6.18 -9.97 23.97
N ALA A 237 5.89 -9.79 22.67
CA ALA A 237 6.86 -9.97 21.61
C ALA A 237 7.97 -8.89 21.65
N GLU A 238 7.60 -7.64 21.91
CA GLU A 238 8.53 -6.52 22.09
C GLU A 238 9.46 -6.77 23.28
N ALA A 239 8.91 -7.12 24.45
CA ALA A 239 9.70 -7.46 25.63
C ALA A 239 10.67 -8.62 25.35
N TYR A 240 10.24 -9.65 24.61
CA TYR A 240 11.13 -10.74 24.22
C TYR A 240 12.28 -10.26 23.32
N VAL A 241 12.02 -9.39 22.34
CA VAL A 241 13.06 -8.85 21.46
C VAL A 241 14.05 -7.97 22.22
N GLU A 242 13.58 -7.18 23.19
CA GLU A 242 14.45 -6.38 24.07
C GLU A 242 15.41 -7.25 24.89
N GLU A 243 14.96 -8.42 25.36
CA GLU A 243 15.76 -9.36 26.14
C GLU A 243 16.69 -10.24 25.26
N ASN A 244 16.41 -10.33 23.95
CA ASN A 244 17.12 -11.23 23.03
C ASN A 244 17.66 -10.47 21.80
N PRO A 245 18.90 -9.95 21.83
CA PRO A 245 19.47 -9.11 20.77
C PRO A 245 19.58 -9.74 19.37
N GLY A 246 19.37 -11.04 19.24
CA GLY A 246 19.33 -11.76 17.96
C GLY A 246 17.92 -11.95 17.39
N ALA A 247 16.90 -11.59 18.16
CA ALA A 247 15.49 -11.69 17.81
C ALA A 247 15.03 -10.47 17.03
N GLN A 248 14.07 -10.67 16.12
CA GLN A 248 13.48 -9.60 15.34
C GLN A 248 11.96 -9.78 15.29
N LEU A 249 11.21 -8.77 15.75
CA LEU A 249 9.78 -8.66 15.54
C LEU A 249 9.50 -8.35 14.07
N GLY A 250 8.59 -9.08 13.44
CA GLY A 250 8.19 -8.82 12.06
C GLY A 250 9.32 -9.04 11.04
N GLY A 251 9.27 -8.30 9.93
CA GLY A 251 10.21 -8.44 8.81
C GLY A 251 9.99 -9.70 7.96
N ILE A 252 8.91 -10.44 8.20
CA ILE A 252 8.56 -11.65 7.46
C ILE A 252 7.22 -11.45 6.74
N GLY A 253 7.23 -11.58 5.41
CA GLY A 253 6.03 -11.42 4.61
C GLY A 253 5.53 -9.98 4.60
N ASP A 254 4.25 -9.79 4.90
CA ASP A 254 3.59 -8.48 5.02
C ASP A 254 3.52 -8.01 6.49
N ASN A 255 4.35 -8.59 7.38
CA ASN A 255 4.38 -8.22 8.80
C ASN A 255 5.49 -7.19 9.07
N PRO A 256 5.15 -5.90 9.27
CA PRO A 256 6.15 -4.88 9.54
C PRO A 256 6.77 -5.04 10.93
N THR A 257 7.87 -4.35 11.18
CA THR A 257 8.54 -4.38 12.50
C THR A 257 7.93 -3.34 13.44
N GLU A 258 7.43 -2.24 12.86
CA GLU A 258 6.72 -1.16 13.54
C GLU A 258 5.44 -0.83 12.76
N ARG A 259 4.56 0.00 13.32
CA ARG A 259 3.35 0.44 12.60
C ARG A 259 3.74 1.16 11.32
N VAL A 260 3.06 0.82 10.22
CA VAL A 260 3.07 1.63 9.00
C VAL A 260 1.81 2.48 8.99
N GLU A 261 1.98 3.79 8.84
CA GLU A 261 0.86 4.74 8.80
C GLU A 261 -0.01 4.55 7.55
N ALA A 262 -1.30 4.90 7.70
CA ALA A 262 -2.24 4.89 6.59
C ALA A 262 -1.89 5.98 5.57
N LEU A 263 -2.31 5.76 4.32
CA LEU A 263 -2.34 6.78 3.29
C LEU A 263 -3.70 7.47 3.32
N GLU A 264 -3.70 8.79 3.48
CA GLU A 264 -4.89 9.63 3.62
C GLU A 264 -5.51 10.01 2.26
N HIS A 265 -4.67 10.03 1.22
CA HIS A 265 -5.02 10.54 -0.11
C HIS A 265 -4.98 9.46 -1.20
N TYR A 266 -4.93 8.18 -0.84
CA TYR A 266 -4.85 7.08 -1.81
C TYR A 266 -5.84 5.98 -1.51
N ARG A 267 -6.68 5.65 -2.48
CA ARG A 267 -7.63 4.52 -2.42
C ARG A 267 -7.38 3.52 -3.52
N LEU A 268 -7.54 2.23 -3.23
CA LEU A 268 -7.60 1.18 -4.24
C LEU A 268 -8.92 1.34 -4.99
N VAL A 269 -8.87 1.51 -6.31
CA VAL A 269 -10.08 1.64 -7.16
C VAL A 269 -10.32 0.43 -8.05
N LYS A 270 -9.26 -0.30 -8.40
CA LYS A 270 -9.33 -1.56 -9.17
C LYS A 270 -8.25 -2.53 -8.73
N ALA A 271 -8.61 -3.80 -8.62
CA ALA A 271 -7.67 -4.91 -8.58
C ALA A 271 -7.95 -5.86 -9.75
N SER A 272 -6.90 -6.43 -10.34
CA SER A 272 -7.05 -7.44 -11.39
C SER A 272 -7.64 -8.74 -10.83
N ASP A 273 -8.46 -9.43 -11.61
CA ASP A 273 -9.03 -10.74 -11.26
C ASP A 273 -7.93 -11.82 -11.19
N ALA A 274 -6.89 -11.65 -12.01
CA ALA A 274 -5.74 -12.54 -12.05
C ALA A 274 -4.97 -12.50 -10.71
N PRO A 275 -4.84 -13.64 -10.00
CA PRO A 275 -4.03 -13.70 -8.79
C PRO A 275 -2.54 -13.73 -9.13
N SER A 276 -1.70 -13.16 -8.27
CA SER A 276 -0.25 -13.25 -8.45
C SER A 276 0.34 -14.56 -7.95
N ARG A 277 0.50 -15.53 -8.85
CA ARG A 277 1.13 -16.83 -8.54
C ARG A 277 2.58 -16.69 -8.09
N ASN A 278 3.34 -15.76 -8.69
CA ASN A 278 4.76 -15.55 -8.36
C ASN A 278 4.92 -14.93 -6.97
N TYR A 279 4.07 -13.96 -6.63
CA TYR A 279 3.99 -13.40 -5.29
C TYR A 279 3.67 -14.53 -4.30
N LEU A 280 2.55 -15.23 -4.47
CA LEU A 280 2.15 -16.36 -3.60
C LEU A 280 3.23 -17.43 -3.43
N ASN A 281 3.95 -17.80 -4.50
CA ASN A 281 5.05 -18.77 -4.42
C ASN A 281 6.23 -18.27 -3.58
N SER A 282 6.50 -16.96 -3.58
CA SER A 282 7.52 -16.34 -2.73
C SER A 282 7.14 -16.42 -1.25
N TYR A 283 5.86 -16.19 -0.91
CA TYR A 283 5.36 -16.37 0.47
C TYR A 283 5.34 -17.83 0.90
N ARG A 284 4.94 -18.76 0.03
CA ARG A 284 5.03 -20.21 0.33
C ARG A 284 6.47 -20.66 0.58
N ARG A 285 7.45 -20.06 -0.10
CA ARG A 285 8.87 -20.32 0.17
C ARG A 285 9.25 -19.79 1.55
N LEU A 286 8.89 -18.54 1.85
CA LEU A 286 9.18 -17.91 3.13
C LEU A 286 8.53 -18.66 4.29
N GLN A 287 7.30 -19.13 4.12
CA GLN A 287 6.59 -19.99 5.07
C GLN A 287 7.37 -21.27 5.38
N ARG A 288 7.90 -21.96 4.37
CA ARG A 288 8.74 -23.15 4.57
C ARG A 288 10.11 -22.85 5.19
N GLN A 289 10.58 -21.61 5.11
CA GLN A 289 11.88 -21.19 5.64
C GLN A 289 11.80 -20.67 7.08
N THR A 290 10.65 -20.13 7.48
CA THR A 290 10.44 -19.47 8.78
C THR A 290 9.40 -20.18 9.64
N ASN A 291 8.68 -21.17 9.11
CA ASN A 291 7.56 -21.84 9.77
C ASN A 291 6.44 -20.90 10.25
N ALA A 292 6.41 -19.65 9.77
CA ALA A 292 5.41 -18.67 10.15
C ALA A 292 4.02 -19.06 9.62
N SER A 293 2.96 -18.63 10.32
CA SER A 293 1.58 -18.90 9.88
C SER A 293 1.28 -18.17 8.56
N ALA A 294 0.37 -18.72 7.74
CA ALA A 294 0.00 -18.04 6.49
C ALA A 294 -0.62 -16.65 6.74
N GLY A 295 -1.40 -16.49 7.82
CA GLY A 295 -2.06 -15.24 8.18
C GLY A 295 -1.11 -14.15 8.68
N SER A 296 0.05 -14.53 9.26
CA SER A 296 1.10 -13.57 9.60
C SER A 296 1.96 -13.18 8.40
N LEU A 297 1.90 -13.94 7.30
CA LEU A 297 2.73 -13.73 6.14
C LEU A 297 2.04 -12.90 5.06
N LEU A 298 0.73 -13.08 4.85
CA LEU A 298 -0.04 -12.34 3.85
C LEU A 298 -1.19 -11.62 4.53
N ARG A 299 -1.26 -10.29 4.37
CA ARG A 299 -2.40 -9.51 4.90
C ARG A 299 -3.59 -9.55 3.95
N ASN A 300 -3.31 -9.40 2.67
CA ASN A 300 -4.30 -9.31 1.61
C ASN A 300 -4.02 -10.34 0.52
N THR A 301 -5.06 -10.87 -0.10
CA THR A 301 -4.91 -11.73 -1.28
C THR A 301 -4.27 -10.93 -2.42
N PRO A 302 -3.13 -11.36 -2.98
CA PRO A 302 -2.42 -10.59 -3.99
C PRO A 302 -3.04 -10.75 -5.38
N SER A 303 -3.61 -9.66 -5.91
CA SER A 303 -3.91 -9.49 -7.34
C SER A 303 -2.63 -9.15 -8.13
N TRP A 304 -2.60 -9.46 -9.43
CA TRP A 304 -1.46 -9.16 -10.27
C TRP A 304 -1.21 -7.65 -10.40
N VAL A 305 -2.22 -6.88 -10.81
CA VAL A 305 -2.19 -5.40 -10.89
C VAL A 305 -3.18 -4.81 -9.90
N LYS A 306 -2.80 -3.68 -9.31
CA LYS A 306 -3.68 -2.83 -8.48
C LYS A 306 -3.57 -1.39 -8.96
N THR A 307 -4.71 -0.76 -9.22
CA THR A 307 -4.82 0.66 -9.58
C THR A 307 -5.37 1.42 -8.40
N PHE A 308 -4.67 2.49 -8.04
CA PHE A 308 -5.02 3.41 -6.98
C PHE A 308 -5.34 4.77 -7.57
N GLU A 309 -6.25 5.49 -6.95
CA GLU A 309 -6.54 6.87 -7.23
C GLU A 309 -6.01 7.75 -6.09
N LYS A 310 -5.38 8.85 -6.46
CA LYS A 310 -5.03 9.93 -5.53
C LYS A 310 -6.23 10.87 -5.43
N VAL A 311 -6.75 11.09 -4.23
CA VAL A 311 -7.93 11.91 -3.96
C VAL A 311 -7.64 12.95 -2.88
N PRO A 312 -8.38 14.07 -2.83
CA PRO A 312 -8.33 14.99 -1.69
C PRO A 312 -8.60 14.26 -0.36
N GLY A 313 -9.56 13.33 -0.35
CA GLY A 313 -9.99 12.64 0.86
C GLY A 313 -11.00 13.48 1.65
N ALA A 314 -11.86 12.79 2.41
CA ALA A 314 -12.87 13.44 3.23
C ALA A 314 -12.36 13.63 4.67
N THR A 315 -12.68 14.77 5.26
CA THR A 315 -12.39 15.05 6.68
C THR A 315 -13.48 14.47 7.57
N ILE A 316 -13.09 13.72 8.60
CA ILE A 316 -13.95 13.32 9.71
C ILE A 316 -13.53 14.14 10.94
N ASP A 317 -14.46 14.97 11.43
CA ASP A 317 -14.28 15.77 12.63
C ASP A 317 -14.91 15.05 13.83
N GLY A 318 -14.04 14.61 14.72
CA GLY A 318 -14.38 13.76 15.85
C GLY A 318 -14.36 14.47 17.19
N SER A 319 -15.25 14.06 18.10
CA SER A 319 -15.28 14.53 19.49
C SER A 319 -15.62 13.39 20.47
N GLY A 320 -15.54 13.65 21.78
CA GLY A 320 -15.95 12.69 22.82
C GLY A 320 -14.94 11.59 23.13
N ALA A 321 -13.74 11.63 22.54
CA ALA A 321 -12.66 10.73 22.89
C ALA A 321 -12.01 11.13 24.24
N PRO A 322 -11.49 10.19 25.05
CA PRO A 322 -10.64 10.53 26.17
C PRO A 322 -9.42 11.34 25.73
N ALA A 323 -9.05 12.37 26.50
CA ALA A 323 -7.94 13.25 26.15
C ALA A 323 -6.63 12.49 25.95
N GLY A 324 -5.93 12.73 24.85
CA GLY A 324 -4.67 12.07 24.49
C GLY A 324 -4.81 10.60 24.07
N SER A 325 -6.02 10.07 23.95
CA SER A 325 -6.23 8.70 23.47
C SER A 325 -6.09 8.60 21.95
N GLU A 326 -5.60 7.46 21.48
CA GLU A 326 -5.57 7.14 20.06
C GLU A 326 -6.94 6.59 19.62
N VAL A 327 -7.56 7.26 18.66
CA VAL A 327 -8.80 6.85 18.01
C VAL A 327 -8.48 6.09 16.74
N ARG A 328 -9.03 4.89 16.63
CA ARG A 328 -8.93 4.05 15.45
C ARG A 328 -10.21 4.14 14.63
N ALA A 329 -10.11 4.58 13.39
CA ALA A 329 -11.17 4.46 12.39
C ALA A 329 -10.95 3.22 11.53
N THR A 330 -12.02 2.48 11.21
CA THR A 330 -11.91 1.30 10.36
C THR A 330 -13.15 1.12 9.49
N VAL A 331 -12.95 0.83 8.20
CA VAL A 331 -14.03 0.51 7.26
C VAL A 331 -13.69 -0.77 6.46
N PRO A 332 -14.61 -1.74 6.34
CA PRO A 332 -14.42 -2.87 5.44
C PRO A 332 -14.63 -2.43 3.99
N VAL A 333 -13.72 -2.85 3.11
CA VAL A 333 -13.72 -2.51 1.68
C VAL A 333 -13.77 -3.80 0.88
N GLU A 334 -14.66 -3.87 -0.10
CA GLU A 334 -14.88 -5.03 -0.96
C GLU A 334 -14.10 -4.92 -2.27
N ILE A 335 -13.56 -6.06 -2.73
CA ILE A 335 -12.87 -6.20 -4.01
C ILE A 335 -13.69 -7.18 -4.87
N PRO A 336 -14.66 -6.71 -5.67
CA PRO A 336 -15.58 -7.58 -6.40
C PRO A 336 -14.87 -8.55 -7.36
N ALA A 337 -13.79 -8.09 -8.00
CA ALA A 337 -12.93 -8.85 -8.92
C ALA A 337 -12.56 -10.27 -8.44
N ASN A 338 -12.44 -10.47 -7.14
CA ASN A 338 -12.06 -11.77 -6.57
C ASN A 338 -12.87 -12.14 -5.31
N GLY A 339 -13.94 -11.39 -5.00
CA GLY A 339 -14.78 -11.59 -3.83
C GLY A 339 -14.06 -11.44 -2.48
N ASN A 340 -12.85 -10.87 -2.47
CA ASN A 340 -12.12 -10.62 -1.24
C ASN A 340 -12.59 -9.30 -0.61
N ARG A 341 -12.23 -9.13 0.65
CA ARG A 341 -12.39 -7.88 1.39
C ARG A 341 -11.11 -7.60 2.18
N PHE A 342 -10.86 -6.33 2.43
CA PHE A 342 -9.86 -5.87 3.39
C PHE A 342 -10.49 -4.85 4.34
N ALA A 343 -9.76 -4.42 5.35
CA ALA A 343 -10.19 -3.34 6.24
C ALA A 343 -9.21 -2.19 6.09
N TYR A 344 -9.68 -1.02 5.67
CA TYR A 344 -8.91 0.20 5.78
C TYR A 344 -8.93 0.67 7.23
N THR A 345 -7.77 0.92 7.82
CA THR A 345 -7.61 1.42 9.19
C THR A 345 -6.74 2.67 9.16
N GLN A 346 -7.13 3.68 9.94
CA GLN A 346 -6.36 4.91 10.19
C GLN A 346 -6.49 5.29 11.66
N TYR A 347 -5.53 6.07 12.15
CA TYR A 347 -5.43 6.49 13.54
C TYR A 347 -5.34 8.02 13.62
N ALA A 348 -5.92 8.58 14.68
CA ALA A 348 -5.73 9.98 15.08
C ALA A 348 -5.60 10.04 16.60
N THR A 349 -4.86 11.03 17.11
CA THR A 349 -4.75 11.25 18.55
C THR A 349 -5.69 12.38 18.97
N ALA A 350 -6.51 12.12 19.99
CA ALA A 350 -7.41 13.12 20.53
C ALA A 350 -6.65 14.21 21.31
N ASP A 351 -7.08 15.46 21.14
CA ASP A 351 -6.54 16.61 21.85
C ASP A 351 -6.96 16.63 23.34
N ALA A 352 -6.60 17.70 24.04
CA ALA A 352 -6.94 17.86 25.46
C ALA A 352 -8.45 17.97 25.75
N ASN A 353 -9.26 18.28 24.73
CA ASN A 353 -10.71 18.39 24.81
C ASN A 353 -11.42 17.12 24.32
N GLY A 354 -10.68 16.12 23.84
CA GLY A 354 -11.25 14.90 23.27
C GLY A 354 -11.65 15.02 21.80
N ASN A 355 -11.19 16.06 21.10
CA ASN A 355 -11.41 16.25 19.68
C ASN A 355 -10.30 15.61 18.84
N PHE A 356 -10.62 15.10 17.67
CA PHE A 356 -9.66 14.49 16.75
C PHE A 356 -10.10 14.72 15.30
N GLU A 357 -9.17 14.67 14.36
CA GLU A 357 -9.43 14.85 12.93
C GLU A 357 -8.76 13.71 12.15
N LEU A 358 -9.44 13.22 11.12
CA LEU A 358 -8.94 12.18 10.21
C LEU A 358 -9.26 12.58 8.77
N THR A 359 -8.29 12.43 7.85
CA THR A 359 -8.54 12.51 6.40
C THR A 359 -8.59 11.10 5.82
N VAL A 360 -9.73 10.69 5.28
CA VAL A 360 -9.95 9.32 4.78
C VAL A 360 -10.18 9.27 3.26
N PRO A 361 -9.60 8.28 2.53
CA PRO A 361 -9.72 8.22 1.07
C PRO A 361 -10.83 7.30 0.57
N TYR A 362 -11.51 6.53 1.42
CA TYR A 362 -12.58 5.64 0.98
C TYR A 362 -13.94 6.20 1.36
N SER A 363 -14.81 6.38 0.36
CA SER A 363 -16.21 6.73 0.56
C SER A 363 -16.98 5.53 1.09
N THR A 364 -18.21 5.73 1.52
CA THR A 364 -19.14 4.69 2.00
C THR A 364 -20.53 4.83 1.37
N THR A 365 -20.83 5.99 0.80
CA THR A 365 -22.06 6.35 0.08
C THR A 365 -21.71 7.14 -1.18
N GLY A 366 -22.72 7.46 -2.01
CA GLY A 366 -22.57 8.41 -3.12
C GLY A 366 -21.91 7.87 -4.40
N TYR A 367 -21.33 6.66 -4.41
CA TYR A 367 -20.58 6.15 -5.57
C TYR A 367 -21.31 6.19 -6.92
N ASP A 368 -22.63 5.94 -6.93
CA ASP A 368 -23.39 5.86 -8.18
C ASP A 368 -23.65 7.25 -8.82
N GLU A 369 -23.31 8.33 -8.10
CA GLU A 369 -23.39 9.71 -8.58
C GLU A 369 -22.12 10.16 -9.30
N PHE A 370 -21.05 9.36 -9.30
CA PHE A 370 -19.74 9.71 -9.85
C PHE A 370 -19.24 8.68 -10.86
N GLY A 371 -18.73 9.16 -12.00
CA GLY A 371 -18.19 8.33 -13.06
C GLY A 371 -17.61 9.15 -14.21
N PRO A 372 -17.05 8.50 -15.25
CA PRO A 372 -16.36 9.21 -16.32
C PRO A 372 -17.25 10.22 -17.04
N ASP A 373 -18.54 9.91 -17.18
CA ASP A 373 -19.54 10.79 -17.79
C ASP A 373 -19.71 12.15 -17.09
N ASN A 374 -19.29 12.26 -15.82
CA ASN A 374 -19.28 13.52 -15.09
C ASN A 374 -17.90 13.93 -14.55
N GLY A 375 -16.83 13.40 -15.15
CA GLY A 375 -15.46 13.82 -14.88
C GLY A 375 -14.81 13.13 -13.68
N TYR A 376 -15.35 12.01 -13.19
CA TYR A 376 -14.81 11.27 -12.04
C TYR A 376 -14.57 9.77 -12.32
N THR A 377 -13.96 9.07 -11.37
CA THR A 377 -13.72 7.62 -11.48
C THR A 377 -14.97 6.83 -11.14
N ASN A 378 -15.37 5.87 -11.97
CA ASN A 378 -16.34 4.84 -11.55
C ASN A 378 -15.60 3.73 -10.77
N VAL A 379 -15.56 3.89 -9.45
CA VAL A 379 -14.77 3.03 -8.57
C VAL A 379 -15.35 1.62 -8.49
N SER A 380 -14.52 0.58 -8.71
CA SER A 380 -14.93 -0.83 -8.57
C SER A 380 -14.74 -1.40 -7.16
N VAL A 381 -13.82 -0.83 -6.38
CA VAL A 381 -13.49 -1.26 -5.01
C VAL A 381 -14.18 -0.31 -4.03
N ARG A 382 -15.25 -0.79 -3.38
CA ARG A 382 -16.17 0.06 -2.60
C ARG A 382 -16.27 -0.39 -1.15
N ALA A 383 -16.40 0.55 -0.23
CA ALA A 383 -16.87 0.24 1.11
C ALA A 383 -18.41 0.32 1.12
N ASN A 384 -19.05 -0.69 1.71
CA ASN A 384 -20.52 -0.79 1.73
C ASN A 384 -21.09 -0.64 3.15
N SER A 385 -20.31 -0.05 4.06
CA SER A 385 -20.71 0.23 5.43
C SER A 385 -19.99 1.46 5.97
N GLU A 386 -20.52 2.02 7.05
CA GLU A 386 -19.92 3.16 7.75
C GLU A 386 -18.51 2.85 8.29
N TYR A 387 -17.71 3.90 8.45
CA TYR A 387 -16.53 3.86 9.29
C TYR A 387 -16.96 3.57 10.73
N ARG A 388 -16.26 2.65 11.39
CA ARG A 388 -16.35 2.45 12.83
C ARG A 388 -15.15 3.09 13.50
N LEU A 389 -15.42 4.07 14.35
CA LEU A 389 -14.41 4.74 15.17
C LEU A 389 -14.46 4.17 16.58
N ARG A 390 -13.28 3.92 17.15
CA ARG A 390 -13.18 3.41 18.51
C ARG A 390 -11.90 3.82 19.22
N THR A 391 -11.99 4.00 20.52
CA THR A 391 -10.84 4.10 21.41
C THR A 391 -11.15 3.47 22.76
N ALA A 392 -10.15 2.98 23.47
CA ALA A 392 -10.31 2.40 24.79
C ALA A 392 -9.42 3.14 25.78
N SER A 393 -9.99 3.53 26.92
CA SER A 393 -9.27 4.21 28.00
C SER A 393 -9.84 3.78 29.35
N ASP A 394 -8.96 3.51 30.32
CA ASP A 394 -9.32 3.10 31.69
C ASP A 394 -10.36 1.96 31.78
N GLY A 395 -10.36 1.05 30.81
CA GLY A 395 -11.28 -0.09 30.74
C GLY A 395 -12.66 0.23 30.15
N ALA A 396 -12.93 1.48 29.78
CA ALA A 396 -14.08 1.90 29.00
C ALA A 396 -13.77 1.88 27.49
N LEU A 397 -14.77 1.54 26.69
CA LEU A 397 -14.70 1.54 25.23
C LEU A 397 -15.59 2.66 24.71
N TYR A 398 -15.05 3.54 23.88
CA TYR A 398 -15.76 4.64 23.25
C TYR A 398 -15.93 4.32 21.76
N THR A 399 -17.13 4.50 21.22
CA THR A 399 -17.43 4.17 19.82
C THR A 399 -18.30 5.22 19.14
N GLY A 400 -18.16 5.31 17.82
CA GLY A 400 -18.98 6.12 16.93
C GLY A 400 -18.93 5.58 15.50
N THR A 401 -19.83 6.04 14.65
CA THR A 401 -19.83 5.71 13.23
C THR A 401 -19.93 6.96 12.37
N ALA A 402 -19.36 6.89 11.16
CA ALA A 402 -19.37 7.97 10.20
C ALA A 402 -19.66 7.43 8.79
N SER A 403 -20.66 8.02 8.13
CA SER A 403 -20.93 7.82 6.71
C SER A 403 -20.20 8.91 5.93
N VAL A 404 -19.28 8.51 5.07
CA VAL A 404 -18.48 9.39 4.21
C VAL A 404 -19.02 9.31 2.79
N ASP A 405 -19.37 10.45 2.20
CA ASP A 405 -19.89 10.52 0.84
C ASP A 405 -18.78 10.64 -0.21
N GLU A 406 -19.03 10.10 -1.41
CA GLU A 406 -18.09 10.21 -2.54
C GLU A 406 -17.79 11.67 -2.89
N ALA A 407 -18.78 12.57 -2.82
CA ALA A 407 -18.59 14.00 -3.07
C ALA A 407 -17.52 14.61 -2.15
N GLN A 408 -17.46 14.16 -0.90
CA GLN A 408 -16.48 14.63 0.08
C GLN A 408 -15.08 14.10 -0.24
N VAL A 409 -14.98 12.84 -0.65
CA VAL A 409 -13.69 12.21 -0.95
C VAL A 409 -13.06 12.80 -2.22
N VAL A 410 -13.86 13.08 -3.25
CA VAL A 410 -13.35 13.67 -4.50
C VAL A 410 -13.20 15.19 -4.45
N GLY A 411 -13.64 15.84 -3.37
CA GLY A 411 -13.48 17.29 -3.15
C GLY A 411 -14.56 18.17 -3.80
N VAL A 412 -15.70 17.58 -4.21
CA VAL A 412 -16.88 18.34 -4.66
C VAL A 412 -17.61 18.97 -3.48
N ASP A 413 -17.59 18.30 -2.33
CA ASP A 413 -18.06 18.81 -1.05
C ASP A 413 -16.88 18.89 -0.08
N ASP A 414 -16.63 20.05 0.52
CA ASP A 414 -15.56 20.25 1.50
C ASP A 414 -16.05 20.15 2.95
N ALA A 415 -17.34 19.86 3.17
CA ALA A 415 -17.89 19.69 4.50
C ALA A 415 -17.30 18.46 5.21
N ALA A 416 -16.87 18.65 6.46
CA ALA A 416 -16.44 17.55 7.32
C ALA A 416 -17.62 16.68 7.77
N VAL A 417 -17.34 15.40 8.01
CA VAL A 417 -18.28 14.47 8.65
C VAL A 417 -18.09 14.54 10.16
N ASP A 418 -19.08 15.10 10.87
CA ASP A 418 -19.07 15.15 12.33
C ASP A 418 -19.34 13.76 12.95
N VAL A 419 -18.55 13.38 13.95
CA VAL A 419 -18.78 12.18 14.77
C VAL A 419 -18.51 12.44 16.26
N GLU A 420 -19.42 11.99 17.11
CA GLU A 420 -19.24 12.00 18.57
C GLU A 420 -19.05 10.57 19.07
N LEU A 421 -17.93 10.30 19.74
CA LEU A 421 -17.69 9.03 20.42
C LEU A 421 -18.44 9.01 21.75
N SER A 422 -19.12 7.89 22.00
CA SER A 422 -19.84 7.65 23.26
C SER A 422 -19.34 6.38 23.93
N GLU A 423 -19.33 6.37 25.26
CA GLU A 423 -18.97 5.20 26.06
C GLU A 423 -19.99 4.07 25.82
N GLU A 424 -19.52 2.91 25.37
CA GLU A 424 -20.33 1.73 25.16
C GLU A 424 -20.68 1.12 26.52
N GLN A 425 -21.97 1.17 26.90
CA GLN A 425 -22.39 0.55 28.15
C GLN A 425 -22.32 -0.98 28.05
N PRO A 426 -21.76 -1.68 29.05
CA PRO A 426 -21.68 -3.14 29.01
C PRO A 426 -23.09 -3.73 28.89
N LEU A 427 -23.31 -4.58 27.88
CA LEU A 427 -24.55 -5.34 27.71
C LEU A 427 -24.88 -6.08 29.01
N GLN A 428 -25.89 -5.62 29.74
CA GLN A 428 -26.52 -6.41 30.80
C GLN A 428 -27.26 -7.57 30.12
N LEU A 429 -26.57 -8.71 29.99
CA LEU A 429 -27.22 -10.00 29.76
C LEU A 429 -28.14 -10.26 30.96
N GLY A 430 -29.42 -9.91 30.81
CA GLY A 430 -30.45 -10.06 31.83
C GLY A 430 -30.58 -11.51 32.24
N GLY A 431 -29.92 -11.87 33.35
CA GLY A 431 -30.12 -13.13 34.03
C GLY A 431 -31.54 -13.18 34.60
N GLN A 432 -32.47 -13.77 33.86
CA GLN A 432 -33.70 -14.28 34.46
C GLN A 432 -33.32 -15.42 35.41
N SER A 433 -33.23 -15.08 36.69
CA SER A 433 -33.26 -16.05 37.77
C SER A 433 -34.68 -16.63 37.81
N ILE A 434 -34.85 -17.85 37.31
CA ILE A 434 -36.05 -18.64 37.60
C ILE A 434 -36.01 -18.95 39.10
N GLN A 435 -36.76 -18.19 39.88
CA GLN A 435 -37.14 -18.59 41.24
C GLN A 435 -38.04 -19.81 41.14
N ALA A 436 -37.49 -20.98 41.45
CA ALA A 436 -38.28 -22.15 41.80
C ALA A 436 -39.02 -21.83 43.11
N SER A 437 -40.34 -21.78 43.04
CA SER A 437 -41.23 -21.74 44.20
C SER A 437 -42.16 -22.95 44.14
N GLY A 438 -42.26 -23.67 45.26
CA GLY A 438 -43.28 -24.68 45.51
C GLY A 438 -42.81 -26.12 45.39
#